data_AF-A0A838QWE0-F1
#
_entry.id   AF-A0A838QWE0-F1
#
_cell.length_a   1.000
_cell.length_b   1.000
_cell.length_c   1.000
_cell.angle_alpha   90.00
_cell.angle_beta   90.00
_cell.angle_gamma   90.00
#
_symmetry.space_group_name_H-M   'P 1'
#
loop_
_entity.id
_entity.type
_entity.pdbx_description
1 polymer ?
#
loop_
_entity_poly.entity_id
_entity_poly.type
_entity_poly.pdbx_seq_one_letter_code
_entity_poly.pdbx_strand_id
1 'polypeptide(L)'
;MAAGQGLRRDYSWDGATRSVEMWPREKRWYGSLGLYYPGPGNHWRNHKGISRGVVQEGQQHFVTIAKATTWLKEQKWQPLVWNNSGLVVGWSKTPERQQLNVDVWQLYIDGKKPTKLPGANDKAITYETEKELQKKRP
;
A
#
# COMPACT_ATOMS: atom_id res chain seq x y z
N MET A 1 19.38 1.17 -19.20
CA MET A 1 17.95 1.10 -18.83
C MET A 1 17.79 1.92 -17.55
N ALA A 2 17.33 3.16 -17.65
CA ALA A 2 17.07 4.00 -16.50
C ALA A 2 15.56 3.96 -16.23
N ALA A 3 15.15 3.41 -15.08
CA ALA A 3 13.77 3.53 -14.63
C ALA A 3 13.51 5.00 -14.32
N GLY A 4 12.55 5.61 -15.04
CA GLY A 4 12.24 7.03 -14.92
C GLY A 4 11.55 7.43 -13.61
N GLN A 5 11.39 8.74 -13.46
CA GLN A 5 10.44 9.42 -12.56
C GLN A 5 9.13 8.62 -12.41
N GLY A 6 8.74 8.27 -11.18
CA GLY A 6 7.43 7.63 -10.90
C GLY A 6 7.43 6.51 -9.85
N LEU A 7 8.59 6.07 -9.35
CA LEU A 7 8.70 5.06 -8.29
C LEU A 7 8.81 5.66 -6.88
N ARG A 8 8.90 6.98 -6.80
CA ARG A 8 8.86 7.70 -5.53
C ARG A 8 7.51 7.55 -4.87
N ARG A 9 7.51 7.26 -3.57
CA ARG A 9 6.34 7.37 -2.70
C ARG A 9 6.67 8.24 -1.52
N ASP A 10 5.71 9.10 -1.17
CA ASP A 10 5.76 9.98 -0.02
C ASP A 10 4.72 9.52 1.01
N TYR A 11 5.17 9.37 2.25
CA TYR A 11 4.38 8.92 3.39
C TYR A 11 4.38 10.02 4.43
N SER A 12 3.19 10.53 4.78
CA SER A 12 3.04 11.63 5.71
C SER A 12 2.31 11.19 6.98
N TRP A 13 2.89 11.46 8.15
CA TRP A 13 2.27 11.25 9.45
C TRP A 13 2.81 12.20 10.50
N ASP A 14 1.99 12.58 11.46
CA ASP A 14 2.37 13.44 12.58
C ASP A 14 3.16 14.70 12.15
N GLY A 15 2.73 15.34 11.06
CA GLY A 15 3.35 16.55 10.50
C GLY A 15 4.69 16.33 9.78
N ALA A 16 5.16 15.09 9.60
CA ALA A 16 6.38 14.79 8.87
C ALA A 16 6.08 13.95 7.62
N THR A 17 6.83 14.22 6.55
CA THR A 17 6.82 13.43 5.33
C THR A 17 8.14 12.67 5.18
N ARG A 18 8.06 11.43 4.72
CA ARG A 18 9.21 10.59 4.36
C ARG A 18 9.00 9.96 3.01
N SER A 19 10.09 9.81 2.26
CA SER A 19 10.05 9.38 0.87
C SER A 19 10.92 8.16 0.66
N VAL A 20 10.51 7.25 -0.23
CA VAL A 20 11.37 6.19 -0.78
C VAL A 20 11.23 6.15 -2.29
N GLU A 21 12.31 5.75 -2.96
CA GLU A 21 12.24 5.26 -4.34
C GLU A 21 12.01 3.75 -4.28
N MET A 22 10.82 3.30 -4.68
CA MET A 22 10.46 1.88 -4.64
C MET A 22 11.14 1.08 -5.75
N TRP A 23 11.24 -0.23 -5.55
CA TRP A 23 11.77 -1.18 -6.52
C TRP A 23 10.64 -1.96 -7.18
N PRO A 24 10.65 -2.15 -8.50
CA PRO A 24 9.69 -3.02 -9.16
C PRO A 24 9.97 -4.48 -8.80
N ARG A 25 8.91 -5.27 -8.58
CA ARG A 25 9.03 -6.73 -8.47
C ARG A 25 9.10 -7.33 -9.87
N GLU A 26 10.13 -8.12 -10.14
CA GLU A 26 10.28 -8.86 -11.40
C GLU A 26 9.33 -10.06 -11.52
N LYS A 27 8.87 -10.60 -10.39
CA LYS A 27 7.96 -11.75 -10.31
C LYS A 27 6.99 -11.62 -9.14
N ARG A 28 5.90 -12.38 -9.19
CA ARG A 28 4.93 -12.47 -8.09
C ARG A 28 5.60 -12.97 -6.81
N TRP A 29 5.24 -12.37 -5.68
CA TRP A 29 5.69 -12.73 -4.35
C TRP A 29 4.47 -12.87 -3.43
N TYR A 30 4.21 -14.08 -2.91
CA TYR A 30 2.95 -14.42 -2.21
C TYR A 30 1.69 -13.96 -2.97
N GLY A 31 1.67 -14.21 -4.28
CA GLY A 31 0.59 -13.79 -5.19
C GLY A 31 0.66 -12.34 -5.67
N SER A 32 1.34 -11.46 -4.92
CA SER A 32 1.39 -10.02 -5.20
C SER A 32 2.41 -9.65 -6.27
N LEU A 33 2.02 -8.81 -7.22
CA LEU A 33 2.90 -8.17 -8.21
C LEU A 33 2.77 -6.66 -8.12
N GLY A 34 3.89 -5.94 -8.05
CA GLY A 34 3.90 -4.49 -7.97
C GLY A 34 5.25 -3.94 -7.52
N LEU A 35 5.24 -2.95 -6.63
CA LEU A 35 6.42 -2.28 -6.12
C LEU A 35 6.71 -2.70 -4.69
N TYR A 36 7.97 -2.60 -4.27
CA TYR A 36 8.35 -2.84 -2.88
C TYR A 36 9.60 -2.05 -2.52
N TYR A 37 9.76 -1.80 -1.23
CA TYR A 37 10.99 -1.28 -0.67
C TYR A 37 11.24 -1.99 0.66
N PRO A 38 12.30 -2.81 0.78
CA PRO A 38 12.51 -3.65 1.97
C PRO A 38 13.11 -2.88 3.16
N GLY A 39 13.31 -1.57 3.01
CA GLY A 39 13.81 -0.70 4.07
C GLY A 39 15.26 -0.99 4.49
N PRO A 40 16.25 -1.04 3.58
CA PRO A 40 17.64 -1.25 3.97
C PRO A 40 18.08 -0.17 4.98
N GLY A 41 18.54 -0.62 6.16
CA GLY A 41 19.03 0.26 7.22
C GLY A 41 18.04 1.33 7.70
N ASN A 42 18.57 2.32 8.41
CA ASN A 42 17.86 3.52 8.87
C ASN A 42 18.07 4.66 7.88
N HIS A 43 17.31 4.65 6.78
CA HIS A 43 17.47 5.58 5.65
C HIS A 43 16.72 6.91 5.83
N TRP A 44 15.84 7.03 6.82
CA TRP A 44 15.16 8.27 7.15
C TRP A 44 15.74 8.91 8.41
N ARG A 45 15.75 10.25 8.43
CA ARG A 45 15.91 10.98 9.69
C ARG A 45 14.80 10.54 10.65
N ASN A 46 15.20 10.13 11.85
CA ASN A 46 14.28 9.67 12.88
C ASN A 46 13.14 10.67 13.11
N HIS A 47 11.92 10.18 13.22
CA HIS A 47 10.74 10.93 13.63
C HIS A 47 9.93 10.08 14.60
N LYS A 48 9.91 10.50 15.87
CA LYS A 48 9.19 9.80 16.95
C LYS A 48 9.50 8.30 16.99
N GLY A 49 10.78 7.94 16.91
CA GLY A 49 11.22 6.55 16.97
C GLY A 49 11.14 5.80 15.64
N ILE A 50 10.74 6.44 14.54
CA ILE A 50 10.69 5.82 13.20
C ILE A 50 11.78 6.39 12.29
N SER A 51 12.64 5.53 11.75
CA SER A 51 13.77 5.89 10.88
C SER A 51 13.87 5.04 9.61
N ARG A 52 12.92 4.14 9.35
CA ARG A 52 12.86 3.36 8.12
C ARG A 52 11.43 3.03 7.71
N GLY A 53 11.19 2.88 6.41
CA GLY A 53 9.98 2.31 5.85
C GLY A 53 10.22 0.91 5.28
N VAL A 54 9.30 -0.02 5.54
CA VAL A 54 9.15 -1.26 4.78
C VAL A 54 7.79 -1.19 4.10
N VAL A 55 7.79 -1.01 2.79
CA VAL A 55 6.58 -0.62 2.08
C VAL A 55 6.40 -1.43 0.81
N GLN A 56 5.15 -1.68 0.44
CA GLN A 56 4.84 -2.40 -0.80
C GLN A 56 3.52 -1.96 -1.42
N GLU A 57 3.46 -2.15 -2.72
CA GLU A 57 2.28 -1.98 -3.55
C GLU A 57 2.10 -3.23 -4.40
N GLY A 58 0.86 -3.67 -4.63
CA GLY A 58 0.66 -4.71 -5.63
C GLY A 58 -0.77 -5.10 -5.91
N GLN A 59 -0.89 -6.10 -6.78
CA GLN A 59 -2.17 -6.67 -7.18
C GLN A 59 -2.31 -8.07 -6.63
N GLN A 60 -3.44 -8.34 -5.98
CA GLN A 60 -3.81 -9.67 -5.51
C GLN A 60 -5.03 -10.17 -6.27
N HIS A 61 -4.98 -11.41 -6.72
CA HIS A 61 -6.02 -12.01 -7.55
C HIS A 61 -6.64 -13.20 -6.81
N PHE A 62 -7.97 -13.23 -6.78
CA PHE A 62 -8.75 -14.28 -6.18
C PHE A 62 -9.83 -14.75 -7.14
N VAL A 63 -10.22 -16.01 -7.03
CA VAL A 63 -11.32 -16.58 -7.81
C VAL A 63 -12.68 -16.15 -7.25
N THR A 64 -12.78 -15.94 -5.93
CA THR A 64 -14.05 -15.60 -5.26
C THR A 64 -13.88 -14.55 -4.17
N ILE A 65 -14.97 -13.83 -3.87
CA ILE A 65 -15.06 -12.87 -2.76
C ILE A 65 -14.72 -13.56 -1.43
N ALA A 66 -15.18 -14.80 -1.23
CA ALA A 66 -14.92 -15.55 -0.01
C ALA A 66 -13.41 -15.76 0.23
N LYS A 67 -12.66 -16.17 -0.81
CA LYS A 67 -11.20 -16.33 -0.72
C LYS A 67 -10.49 -15.00 -0.42
N ALA A 68 -10.88 -13.93 -1.09
CA ALA A 68 -10.33 -12.60 -0.83
C ALA A 68 -10.61 -12.13 0.61
N THR A 69 -11.82 -12.37 1.10
CA THR A 69 -12.23 -11.99 2.47
C THR A 69 -11.48 -12.80 3.52
N THR A 70 -11.28 -14.10 3.31
CA THR A 70 -10.44 -14.93 4.20
C THR A 70 -9.02 -14.40 4.23
N TRP A 71 -8.42 -14.14 3.06
CA TRP A 71 -7.07 -13.60 2.97
C TRP A 71 -6.91 -12.27 3.71
N LEU A 72 -7.88 -11.35 3.59
CA LEU A 72 -7.91 -10.08 4.33
C LEU A 72 -7.92 -10.29 5.85
N LYS A 73 -8.74 -11.23 6.34
CA LYS A 73 -8.87 -11.54 7.78
C LYS A 73 -7.63 -12.24 8.35
N GLU A 74 -6.85 -12.91 7.52
CA GLU A 74 -5.61 -13.59 7.93
C GLU A 74 -4.43 -12.63 8.09
N GLN A 75 -4.52 -11.39 7.58
CA GLN A 75 -3.48 -10.36 7.74
C GLN A 75 -3.47 -9.77 9.16
N LYS A 76 -3.12 -10.59 10.17
CA LYS A 76 -3.15 -10.21 11.59
C LYS A 76 -1.97 -9.36 12.04
N TRP A 77 -0.93 -9.23 11.23
CA TRP A 77 0.32 -8.58 11.61
C TRP A 77 0.27 -7.04 11.52
N GLN A 78 -0.72 -6.49 10.82
CA GLN A 78 -1.01 -5.06 10.81
C GLN A 78 -2.49 -4.78 10.55
N PRO A 79 -3.04 -3.67 11.08
CA PRO A 79 -4.40 -3.25 10.76
C PRO A 79 -4.54 -2.93 9.26
N LEU A 80 -5.59 -3.46 8.66
CA LEU A 80 -5.98 -3.18 7.27
C LEU A 80 -7.32 -2.46 7.22
N VAL A 81 -7.44 -1.54 6.29
CA VAL A 81 -8.72 -1.01 5.80
C VAL A 81 -8.86 -1.31 4.32
N TRP A 82 -10.07 -1.52 3.84
CA TRP A 82 -10.33 -1.74 2.42
C TRP A 82 -11.67 -1.14 2.01
N ASN A 83 -11.81 -0.85 0.72
CA ASN A 83 -13.03 -0.32 0.13
C ASN A 83 -13.69 -1.33 -0.84
N ASN A 84 -14.90 -1.03 -1.30
CA ASN A 84 -15.69 -1.90 -2.16
C ASN A 84 -15.05 -2.13 -3.54
N SER A 85 -14.19 -1.23 -3.99
CA SER A 85 -13.43 -1.35 -5.24
C SER A 85 -12.24 -2.32 -5.15
N GLY A 86 -11.99 -2.88 -3.96
CA GLY A 86 -10.86 -3.78 -3.71
C GLY A 86 -9.55 -3.06 -3.44
N LEU A 87 -9.56 -1.75 -3.17
CA LEU A 87 -8.37 -1.06 -2.68
C LEU A 87 -8.20 -1.35 -1.19
N VAL A 88 -7.02 -1.80 -0.81
CA VAL A 88 -6.64 -2.19 0.56
C VAL A 88 -5.44 -1.36 0.98
N VAL A 89 -5.46 -0.82 2.20
CA VAL A 89 -4.34 -0.11 2.80
C VAL A 89 -4.06 -0.70 4.18
N GLY A 90 -2.82 -1.13 4.38
CA GLY A 90 -2.24 -1.44 5.68
C GLY A 90 -1.30 -0.33 6.10
N TRP A 91 -1.41 0.11 7.35
CA TRP A 91 -0.56 1.18 7.89
C TRP A 91 -0.27 0.93 9.36
N SER A 92 0.99 0.73 9.71
CA SER A 92 1.39 0.50 11.10
C SER A 92 2.79 1.00 11.42
N LYS A 93 3.03 1.36 12.68
CA LYS A 93 4.35 1.66 13.22
C LYS A 93 4.80 0.49 14.09
N THR A 94 6.05 0.05 13.94
CA THR A 94 6.70 -0.95 14.78
C THR A 94 7.91 -0.31 15.45
N PRO A 95 7.75 0.32 16.63
CA PRO A 95 8.81 1.09 17.29
C PRO A 95 10.06 0.28 17.60
N GLU A 96 9.91 -1.01 17.95
CA GLU A 96 11.01 -1.93 18.27
C GLU A 96 11.95 -2.13 17.06
N ARG A 97 11.43 -1.90 15.84
CA ARG A 97 12.16 -1.95 14.58
C ARG A 97 12.41 -0.57 13.97
N GLN A 98 12.01 0.49 14.66
CA GLN A 98 12.02 1.88 14.18
C GLN A 98 11.35 2.04 12.81
N GLN A 99 10.28 1.29 12.56
CA GLN A 99 9.78 0.99 11.23
C GLN A 99 8.35 1.48 11.01
N LEU A 100 8.10 2.12 9.87
CA LEU A 100 6.77 2.26 9.30
C LEU A 100 6.52 1.11 8.31
N ASN A 101 5.40 0.41 8.45
CA ASN A 101 4.90 -0.52 7.45
C ASN A 101 3.75 0.13 6.68
N VAL A 102 3.82 0.08 5.36
CA VAL A 102 2.73 0.52 4.49
C VAL A 102 2.54 -0.47 3.37
N ASP A 103 1.33 -1.04 3.29
CA ASP A 103 0.95 -1.95 2.21
C ASP A 103 -0.24 -1.38 1.47
N VAL A 104 -0.15 -1.33 0.14
CA VAL A 104 -1.27 -0.95 -0.72
C VAL A 104 -1.55 -2.09 -1.68
N TRP A 105 -2.75 -2.64 -1.67
CA TRP A 105 -3.14 -3.68 -2.63
C TRP A 105 -4.39 -3.31 -3.41
N GLN A 106 -4.39 -3.63 -4.69
CA GLN A 106 -5.61 -3.73 -5.50
C GLN A 106 -6.01 -5.20 -5.63
N LEU A 107 -7.18 -5.54 -5.09
CA LEU A 107 -7.76 -6.86 -5.23
C LEU A 107 -8.52 -6.99 -6.55
N TYR A 108 -8.43 -8.17 -7.16
CA TYR A 108 -9.23 -8.59 -8.29
C TYR A 108 -9.94 -9.89 -7.95
N ILE A 109 -11.25 -9.95 -8.21
CA ILE A 109 -12.08 -11.14 -8.08
C ILE A 109 -12.48 -11.60 -9.48
N ASP A 110 -12.11 -12.82 -9.84
CA ASP A 110 -12.33 -13.38 -11.17
C ASP A 110 -11.85 -12.42 -12.29
N GLY A 111 -10.64 -11.87 -12.09
CA GLY A 111 -10.01 -10.94 -13.01
C GLY A 111 -10.58 -9.51 -13.03
N LYS A 112 -11.61 -9.19 -12.24
CA LYS A 112 -12.27 -7.87 -12.23
C LYS A 112 -12.13 -7.18 -10.88
N LYS A 113 -12.14 -5.85 -10.87
CA LYS A 113 -12.28 -5.10 -9.60
C LYS A 113 -13.65 -5.45 -8.99
N PRO A 114 -13.71 -5.80 -7.70
CA PRO A 114 -15.00 -6.00 -7.05
C PRO A 114 -15.76 -4.66 -6.98
N THR A 115 -17.07 -4.75 -6.85
CA THR A 115 -17.95 -3.61 -6.55
C THR A 115 -18.53 -3.69 -5.14
N LYS A 116 -18.32 -4.82 -4.46
CA LYS A 116 -18.73 -5.06 -3.08
C LYS A 116 -17.76 -6.02 -2.41
N LEU A 117 -17.26 -5.65 -1.23
CA LEU A 117 -16.46 -6.53 -0.38
C LEU A 117 -16.99 -6.51 1.06
N PRO A 118 -17.14 -7.67 1.72
CA PRO A 118 -17.49 -7.72 3.13
C PRO A 118 -16.51 -6.92 4.00
N GLY A 119 -17.03 -6.11 4.92
CA GLY A 119 -16.22 -5.28 5.81
C GLY A 119 -15.59 -4.04 5.17
N ALA A 120 -15.90 -3.75 3.90
CA ALA A 120 -15.40 -2.56 3.22
C ALA A 120 -15.90 -1.26 3.88
N ASN A 121 -15.01 -0.29 3.96
CA ASN A 121 -15.28 1.07 4.39
C ASN A 121 -14.76 2.07 3.35
N ASP A 122 -15.65 2.49 2.45
CA ASP A 122 -15.30 3.41 1.36
C ASP A 122 -14.84 4.80 1.85
N LYS A 123 -15.17 5.17 3.10
CA LYS A 123 -14.75 6.45 3.69
C LYS A 123 -13.36 6.39 4.32
N ALA A 124 -12.81 5.20 4.57
CA ALA A 124 -11.50 5.04 5.19
C ALA A 124 -10.34 5.31 4.22
N ILE A 125 -10.60 5.27 2.92
CA ILE A 125 -9.60 5.48 1.88
C ILE A 125 -10.13 6.55 0.92
N THR A 126 -9.41 7.67 0.86
CA THR A 126 -9.63 8.71 -0.15
C THR A 126 -8.46 8.69 -1.12
N TYR A 127 -8.73 8.98 -2.38
CA TYR A 127 -7.71 9.10 -3.40
C TYR A 127 -8.15 10.17 -4.40
N GLU A 128 -7.17 10.82 -5.00
CA GLU A 128 -7.37 11.72 -6.12
C GLU A 128 -6.64 11.14 -7.31
N THR A 129 -7.28 11.20 -8.47
CA THR A 129 -6.65 10.79 -9.72
C THR A 129 -5.78 11.92 -10.25
N GLU A 130 -4.76 11.57 -11.02
CA GLU A 130 -3.93 12.54 -11.73
C GLU A 130 -4.79 13.52 -12.58
N LYS A 131 -5.87 13.02 -13.18
CA LYS A 131 -6.82 13.85 -13.94
C LYS A 131 -7.56 14.87 -13.08
N GLU A 132 -7.87 14.54 -11.82
CA GLU A 132 -8.51 15.45 -10.87
C GLU A 132 -7.51 16.46 -10.32
N LEU A 133 -6.27 16.04 -10.07
CA LEU A 133 -5.17 16.92 -9.65
C LEU A 133 -4.85 17.95 -10.72
N GLN A 134 -4.80 17.55 -11.99
CA GLN A 134 -4.54 18.44 -13.12
C GLN A 134 -5.63 19.50 -13.30
N LYS A 135 -6.89 19.20 -12.95
CA LYS A 135 -8.00 20.18 -12.98
C LYS A 135 -7.92 21.22 -11.85
N LYS A 136 -7.19 20.92 -10.77
CA LYS A 136 -7.05 21.80 -9.59
C LYS A 136 -5.78 22.67 -9.64
N ARG A 137 -4.88 22.42 -10.59
CA ARG A 137 -3.69 23.25 -10.82
C ARG A 137 -4.10 24.49 -11.63
N PRO A 138 -3.78 25.71 -11.15
CA PRO A 138 -4.04 26.95 -11.89
C PRO A 138 -3.22 27.01 -13.18
#